data_AF-A0A6G0M9X1-F1
#
_entry.id   AF-A0A6G0M9X1-F1
#
_cell.length_a   1.000
_cell.length_b   1.000
_cell.length_c   1.000
_cell.angle_alpha   90.00
_cell.angle_beta   90.00
_cell.angle_gamma   90.00
#
_symmetry.space_group_name_H-M   'P 1'
#
loop_
_entity.id
_entity.type
_entity.pdbx_description
1 polymer ?
#
loop_
_entity_poly.entity_id
_entity_poly.type
_entity_poly.pdbx_seq_one_letter_code
_entity_poly.pdbx_strand_id
1 'polypeptide(L)'
;MAKSPPKKQPRLDEATLTTPASVGSGASQTQSVRVDEIEQKAAWSDSPTLPFPTGLPMEHEYLGQDFYVRSCYSKYYKYVTGLLDDPDTAVVTVTGTPGIGKSIFCAYFLQRFSFEDKEATIIT
;
A
#
# COMPACT_ATOMS: atom_id res chain seq x y z
N MET A 1 0.91 9.00 42.33
CA MET A 1 2.20 8.54 41.77
C MET A 1 2.22 8.93 40.29
N ALA A 2 2.94 9.99 39.93
CA ALA A 2 3.00 10.50 38.56
C ALA A 2 3.96 9.64 37.71
N LYS A 3 3.49 9.09 36.59
CA LYS A 3 4.33 8.36 35.62
C LYS A 3 4.95 9.39 34.66
N SER A 4 6.28 9.37 34.58
CA SER A 4 7.11 10.25 33.75
C SER A 4 6.89 9.96 32.25
N PRO A 5 6.91 10.97 31.36
CA PRO A 5 6.70 10.77 29.92
C PRO A 5 7.90 10.08 29.23
N PRO A 6 7.67 9.29 28.17
CA PRO A 6 8.70 8.50 27.52
C PRO A 6 9.71 9.35 26.71
N LYS A 7 10.98 8.94 26.78
CA LYS A 7 12.15 9.59 26.17
C LYS A 7 12.19 9.32 24.65
N LYS A 8 12.28 10.37 23.82
CA LYS A 8 12.51 10.24 22.36
C LYS A 8 13.97 9.84 22.09
N GLN A 9 14.18 8.87 21.20
CA GLN A 9 15.50 8.51 20.68
C GLN A 9 15.85 9.39 19.46
N PRO A 10 17.11 9.82 19.28
CA PRO A 10 17.53 10.65 18.17
C PRO A 10 17.69 9.85 16.86
N ARG A 11 17.43 10.53 15.74
CA ARG A 11 17.58 10.05 14.36
C ARG A 11 19.07 10.01 14.02
N LEU A 12 19.52 8.93 13.37
CA LEU A 12 20.87 8.82 12.84
C LEU A 12 20.89 9.41 11.43
N ASP A 13 21.68 10.46 11.23
CA ASP A 13 21.89 11.11 9.94
C ASP A 13 23.03 10.44 9.14
N GLU A 14 22.87 10.56 7.81
CA GLU A 14 23.88 10.74 6.76
C GLU A 14 25.08 9.77 6.65
N ALA A 15 25.13 9.05 5.54
CA ALA A 15 26.37 8.53 4.96
C ALA A 15 26.38 8.77 3.44
N THR A 16 26.98 9.89 3.07
CA THR A 16 27.54 10.22 1.76
C THR A 16 28.57 9.18 1.33
N LEU A 17 28.47 8.63 0.11
CA LEU A 17 29.62 8.04 -0.58
C LEU A 17 29.46 8.01 -2.11
N THR A 18 30.14 8.98 -2.74
CA THR A 18 31.15 8.81 -3.81
C THR A 18 30.73 8.34 -5.21
N THR A 19 30.91 9.25 -6.17
CA THR A 19 30.98 9.09 -7.63
C THR A 19 32.16 8.20 -8.06
N PRO A 20 32.08 7.53 -9.23
CA PRO A 20 32.99 7.93 -10.30
C PRO A 20 32.35 7.98 -11.70
N ALA A 21 32.94 8.82 -12.55
CA ALA A 21 32.61 9.01 -13.96
C ALA A 21 33.08 7.82 -14.84
N SER A 22 32.33 7.52 -15.90
CA SER A 22 32.89 6.98 -17.14
C SER A 22 31.99 7.31 -18.35
N VAL A 23 32.65 7.68 -19.43
CA VAL A 23 32.15 8.15 -20.74
C VAL A 23 31.71 6.97 -21.61
N GLY A 24 30.72 7.18 -22.49
CA GLY A 24 30.43 6.28 -23.61
C GLY A 24 29.23 6.72 -24.45
N SER A 25 29.49 7.45 -25.55
CA SER A 25 28.55 7.71 -26.64
C SER A 25 28.23 6.44 -27.44
N GLY A 26 26.98 6.27 -27.87
CA GLY A 26 26.58 5.27 -28.86
C GLY A 26 25.08 5.31 -29.10
N ALA A 27 24.70 5.63 -30.34
CA ALA A 27 23.35 6.01 -30.76
C ALA A 27 22.41 4.81 -31.01
N SER A 28 21.11 5.15 -30.97
CA SER A 28 20.01 4.57 -31.74
C SER A 28 19.66 3.08 -31.57
N GLN A 29 18.53 2.84 -30.91
CA GLN A 29 17.42 2.19 -31.62
C GLN A 29 16.06 2.55 -31.00
N THR A 30 15.25 3.21 -31.82
CA THR A 30 13.84 3.50 -31.58
C THR A 30 13.06 2.19 -31.63
N GLN A 31 12.48 1.77 -30.51
CA GLN A 31 11.35 0.84 -30.50
C GLN A 31 10.18 1.54 -29.78
N SER A 32 9.30 2.10 -30.60
CA SER A 32 8.02 2.67 -30.20
C SER A 32 7.06 1.54 -29.84
N VAL A 33 7.16 1.05 -28.61
CA VAL A 33 6.14 0.18 -28.00
C VAL A 33 5.46 1.00 -26.91
N ARG A 34 4.32 1.58 -27.29
CA ARG A 34 3.20 2.07 -26.47
C ARG A 34 3.57 2.46 -25.02
N VAL A 35 4.01 3.71 -24.86
CA VAL A 35 4.27 4.34 -23.55
C VAL A 35 2.96 4.62 -22.79
N ASP A 36 1.81 4.59 -23.47
CA ASP A 36 0.52 4.97 -22.90
C ASP A 36 -0.08 3.96 -21.90
N GLU A 37 0.35 2.69 -21.91
CA GLU A 37 -0.23 1.65 -21.03
C GLU A 37 0.54 1.48 -19.70
N ILE A 38 1.75 2.05 -19.61
CA ILE A 38 2.62 1.92 -18.42
C ILE A 38 2.49 3.14 -17.49
N GLU A 39 2.06 4.29 -18.02
CA GLU A 39 2.01 5.57 -17.28
C GLU A 39 0.72 5.78 -16.47
N GLN A 40 -0.20 4.83 -16.48
CA GLN A 40 -1.40 4.84 -15.63
C GLN A 40 -1.41 3.80 -14.51
N LYS A 41 -0.25 3.21 -14.16
CA LYS A 41 -0.06 2.72 -12.79
C LYS A 41 0.21 3.92 -11.88
N ALA A 42 -0.79 4.79 -11.75
CA ALA A 42 -0.75 5.93 -10.87
C ALA A 42 -0.30 5.45 -9.48
N ALA A 43 0.75 6.07 -8.95
CA ALA A 43 1.25 5.76 -7.62
C ALA A 43 0.08 5.78 -6.64
N TRP A 44 -0.30 4.60 -6.16
CA TRP A 44 -1.28 4.47 -5.09
C TRP A 44 -0.86 5.41 -3.95
N SER A 45 -1.80 6.24 -3.48
CA SER A 45 -1.54 7.41 -2.64
C SER A 45 -0.51 7.17 -1.52
N ASP A 46 0.49 8.04 -1.45
CA ASP A 46 1.49 8.09 -0.37
C ASP A 46 0.99 8.85 0.87
N SER A 47 -0.28 9.26 0.89
CA SER A 47 -0.85 9.99 2.01
C SER A 47 -0.89 9.13 3.29
N PRO A 48 -0.56 9.73 4.46
CA PRO A 48 -0.63 9.03 5.75
C PRO A 48 -2.08 8.72 6.17
N THR A 49 -3.06 9.33 5.52
CA THR A 49 -4.49 9.15 5.76
C THR A 49 -5.24 9.02 4.45
N LEU A 50 -6.31 8.22 4.45
CA LEU A 50 -7.21 8.04 3.32
C LEU A 50 -8.67 8.14 3.77
N PRO A 51 -9.57 8.64 2.90
CA PRO A 51 -10.99 8.63 3.18
C PRO A 51 -11.49 7.20 3.30
N PHE A 52 -12.34 6.96 4.30
CA PHE A 52 -12.94 5.64 4.49
C PHE A 52 -13.91 5.33 3.34
N PRO A 53 -13.74 4.20 2.63
CA PRO A 53 -14.59 3.86 1.49
C PRO A 53 -16.03 3.58 1.93
N THR A 54 -16.98 4.09 1.14
CA THR A 54 -18.42 3.84 1.33
C THR A 54 -18.82 2.45 0.84
N GLY A 55 -19.79 1.82 1.49
CA GLY A 55 -20.36 0.54 1.02
C GLY A 55 -19.56 -0.70 1.41
N LEU A 56 -18.62 -0.59 2.36
CA LEU A 56 -17.96 -1.77 2.92
C LEU A 56 -18.90 -2.56 3.83
N PRO A 57 -18.84 -3.91 3.80
CA PRO A 57 -19.65 -4.75 4.65
C PRO A 57 -19.05 -4.77 6.05
N MET A 58 -19.44 -3.78 6.86
CA MET A 58 -18.98 -3.59 8.22
C MET A 58 -20.13 -3.89 9.18
N GLU A 59 -19.88 -4.75 10.18
CA GLU A 59 -20.86 -5.04 11.25
C GLU A 59 -21.21 -3.77 12.05
N HIS A 60 -20.24 -2.87 12.20
CA HIS A 60 -20.41 -1.57 12.82
C HIS A 60 -19.87 -0.49 11.90
N GLU A 61 -20.64 0.57 11.71
CA GLU A 61 -20.23 1.72 10.91
C GLU A 61 -18.90 2.30 11.44
N TYR A 62 -18.03 2.67 10.51
CA TYR A 62 -16.85 3.43 10.85
C TYR A 62 -17.24 4.89 11.05
N LEU A 63 -17.17 5.37 12.29
CA LEU A 63 -17.57 6.73 12.65
C LEU A 63 -16.56 7.81 12.21
N GLY A 64 -15.38 7.40 11.73
CA GLY A 64 -14.37 8.32 11.21
C GLY A 64 -14.58 8.63 9.72
N GLN A 65 -14.16 9.83 9.30
CA GLN A 65 -14.16 10.18 7.87
C GLN A 65 -12.94 9.59 7.16
N ASP A 66 -11.80 9.59 7.84
CA ASP A 66 -10.51 9.11 7.31
C ASP A 66 -9.94 8.04 8.23
N PHE A 67 -9.10 7.16 7.67
CA PHE A 67 -8.30 6.21 8.42
C PHE A 67 -6.80 6.42 8.18
N TYR A 68 -6.00 6.09 9.19
CA TYR A 68 -4.54 6.17 9.10
C TYR A 68 -3.96 4.96 8.37
N VAL A 69 -3.14 5.23 7.35
CA VAL A 69 -2.40 4.21 6.60
C VAL A 69 -1.16 3.81 7.37
N ARG A 70 -1.11 2.56 7.83
CA ARG A 70 0.07 2.04 8.53
C ARG A 70 1.15 1.64 7.56
N SER A 71 2.42 1.82 7.94
CA SER A 71 3.58 1.44 7.12
C SER A 71 3.60 -0.04 6.72
N CYS A 72 2.97 -0.92 7.51
CA CYS A 72 2.86 -2.35 7.20
C CYS A 72 1.77 -2.69 6.18
N TYR A 73 0.81 -1.80 5.90
CA TYR A 73 -0.32 -2.10 5.02
C TYR A 73 0.12 -2.39 3.59
N SER A 74 1.10 -1.66 3.07
CA SER A 74 1.66 -1.91 1.74
C SER A 74 2.31 -3.30 1.62
N LYS A 75 2.97 -3.75 2.69
CA LYS A 75 3.57 -5.09 2.76
C LYS A 75 2.50 -6.18 2.80
N TYR A 76 1.46 -6.00 3.62
CA TYR A 76 0.36 -6.96 3.72
C TYR A 76 -0.49 -7.02 2.46
N TYR A 77 -0.72 -5.89 1.80
CA TYR A 77 -1.39 -5.83 0.50
C TYR A 77 -0.72 -6.76 -0.50
N LYS A 78 0.62 -6.63 -0.67
CA LYS A 78 1.40 -7.50 -1.57
C LYS A 78 1.29 -8.99 -1.23
N TYR A 79 1.19 -9.34 0.05
CA TYR A 79 1.01 -10.73 0.45
C TYR A 79 -0.38 -11.24 0.12
N VAL A 80 -1.43 -10.45 0.38
CA VAL A 80 -2.79 -10.85 0.07
C VAL A 80 -2.99 -10.96 -1.44
N THR A 81 -2.53 -9.97 -2.23
CA THR A 81 -2.62 -10.06 -3.70
C THR A 81 -1.85 -11.25 -4.24
N GLY A 82 -0.62 -11.49 -3.76
CA GLY A 82 0.17 -12.64 -4.20
C GLY A 82 -0.46 -13.99 -3.84
N LEU A 83 -1.26 -14.07 -2.77
CA LEU A 83 -2.06 -15.26 -2.46
C LEU A 83 -3.29 -15.36 -3.37
N LEU A 84 -3.93 -14.24 -3.71
CA LEU A 84 -5.10 -14.22 -4.60
C LEU A 84 -4.75 -14.52 -6.06
N ASP A 85 -3.51 -14.23 -6.48
CA ASP A 85 -2.99 -14.56 -7.81
C ASP A 85 -2.77 -16.08 -8.01
N ASP A 86 -2.75 -16.86 -6.91
CA ASP A 86 -2.60 -18.32 -6.96
C ASP A 86 -3.95 -18.98 -7.32
N PRO A 87 -4.05 -19.71 -8.45
CA PRO A 87 -5.29 -20.36 -8.88
C PRO A 87 -5.81 -21.41 -7.88
N ASP A 88 -4.96 -21.95 -7.00
CA ASP A 88 -5.37 -22.92 -5.98
C ASP A 88 -5.90 -22.25 -4.69
N THR A 89 -5.78 -20.93 -4.57
CA THR A 89 -6.26 -20.18 -3.40
C THR A 89 -7.71 -19.77 -3.56
N ALA A 90 -8.61 -20.49 -2.88
CA ALA A 90 -10.04 -20.13 -2.86
C ALA A 90 -10.36 -18.96 -1.91
N VAL A 91 -9.65 -18.85 -0.77
CA VAL A 91 -9.97 -17.89 0.30
C VAL A 91 -8.70 -17.44 1.03
N VAL A 92 -8.60 -16.13 1.31
CA VAL A 92 -7.59 -15.54 2.19
C VAL A 92 -8.26 -14.96 3.45
N THR A 93 -7.86 -15.44 4.63
CA THR A 93 -8.40 -14.99 5.91
C THR A 93 -7.37 -14.14 6.67
N VAL A 94 -7.72 -12.89 6.97
CA VAL A 94 -6.87 -11.99 7.77
C VAL A 94 -7.15 -12.19 9.26
N THR A 95 -6.16 -12.69 10.00
CA THR A 95 -6.26 -12.94 11.45
C THR A 95 -5.38 -12.00 12.28
N GLY A 96 -5.62 -11.94 13.59
CA GLY A 96 -4.85 -11.09 14.49
C GLY A 96 -5.64 -10.68 15.73
N THR A 97 -4.96 -10.07 16.70
CA THR A 97 -5.55 -9.64 17.97
C THR A 97 -6.70 -8.64 17.77
N PRO A 98 -7.72 -8.63 18.65
CA PRO A 98 -8.73 -7.58 18.65
C PRO A 98 -8.11 -6.19 18.74
N GLY A 99 -8.67 -5.20 18.04
CA GLY A 99 -8.20 -3.81 18.06
C GLY A 99 -6.93 -3.51 17.25
N ILE A 100 -6.27 -4.50 16.64
CA ILE A 100 -5.04 -4.26 15.86
C ILE A 100 -5.28 -3.51 14.52
N GLY A 101 -6.53 -3.42 14.08
CA GLY A 101 -6.92 -2.71 12.86
C GLY A 101 -7.23 -3.61 11.65
N LYS A 102 -7.66 -4.86 11.86
CA LYS A 102 -7.99 -5.79 10.75
C LYS A 102 -9.04 -5.22 9.79
N SER A 103 -10.16 -4.70 10.31
CA SER A 103 -11.22 -4.13 9.46
C SER A 103 -10.75 -2.88 8.70
N ILE A 104 -9.88 -2.07 9.31
CA ILE A 104 -9.26 -0.91 8.65
C ILE A 104 -8.30 -1.37 7.54
N PHE A 105 -7.57 -2.46 7.75
CA PHE A 105 -6.76 -3.06 6.70
C PHE A 105 -7.63 -3.61 5.56
N CYS A 106 -8.76 -4.25 5.84
CA CYS A 106 -9.69 -4.67 4.78
C CYS A 106 -10.19 -3.47 3.97
N ALA A 107 -10.50 -2.34 4.62
CA ALA A 107 -10.88 -1.12 3.92
C ALA A 107 -9.76 -0.59 3.01
N TYR A 108 -8.53 -0.53 3.53
CA TYR A 108 -7.35 -0.19 2.74
C TYR A 108 -7.16 -1.12 1.55
N PHE A 109 -7.28 -2.44 1.78
CA PHE A 109 -7.11 -3.45 0.73
C PHE A 109 -8.13 -3.27 -0.38
N LEU A 110 -9.42 -3.19 -0.05
CA LEU A 110 -10.49 -3.08 -1.05
C LEU A 110 -10.42 -1.76 -1.82
N GLN A 111 -10.11 -0.66 -1.15
CA GLN A 111 -9.94 0.64 -1.80
C GLN A 111 -8.72 0.65 -2.74
N ARG A 112 -7.64 -0.04 -2.37
CA ARG A 112 -6.45 -0.18 -3.20
C ARG A 112 -6.65 -1.10 -4.39
N PHE A 113 -7.26 -2.24 -4.12
CA PHE A 113 -7.51 -3.25 -5.12
C PHE A 113 -8.46 -2.73 -6.21
N SER A 114 -9.52 -2.00 -5.83
CA SER A 114 -10.43 -1.37 -6.80
C SER A 114 -9.80 -0.28 -7.67
N PHE A 115 -8.71 0.34 -7.20
CA PHE A 115 -7.96 1.34 -7.97
C PHE A 115 -6.96 0.70 -8.94
N GLU A 116 -6.28 -0.34 -8.48
CA GLU A 116 -5.22 -1.01 -9.25
C GLU A 116 -5.77 -2.03 -10.26
N ASP A 117 -6.82 -2.76 -9.91
CA ASP A 117 -7.45 -3.78 -10.76
C ASP A 117 -8.87 -3.36 -11.16
N LYS A 118 -9.00 -2.91 -12.40
CA LYS A 118 -10.27 -2.43 -12.96
C LYS A 118 -11.16 -3.55 -13.49
N GLU A 119 -10.61 -4.75 -13.67
CA GLU A 119 -11.33 -5.90 -14.24
C GLU A 119 -11.87 -6.82 -13.15
N ALA A 120 -11.28 -6.78 -11.95
CA ALA A 120 -11.77 -7.54 -10.81
C ALA A 120 -13.10 -6.99 -10.27
N THR A 121 -14.09 -7.87 -10.14
CA THR A 121 -15.38 -7.53 -9.51
C THR A 121 -15.29 -7.76 -8.00
N ILE A 122 -15.47 -6.70 -7.22
CA ILE A 122 -15.59 -6.78 -5.76
C ILE A 122 -17.06 -7.00 -5.39
N ILE A 123 -17.33 -8.07 -4.64
CA ILE A 123 -18.65 -8.40 -4.09
C ILE A 123 -18.59 -8.20 -2.57
N THR A 124 -19.44 -7.33 -2.04
CA THR A 124 -19.54 -6.94 -0.63
C THR A 124 -20.90 -7.21 -0.05
#